data_AF-A0A1G9KHF6-F1
#
_entry.id   AF-A0A1G9KHF6-F1
#
_cell.length_a   1.000
_cell.length_b   1.000
_cell.length_c   1.000
_cell.angle_alpha   90.00
_cell.angle_beta   90.00
_cell.angle_gamma   90.00
#
_symmetry.space_group_name_H-M   'P 1'
#
loop_
_entity.id
_entity.type
_entity.pdbx_description
1 polymer ?
#
loop_
_entity_poly.entity_id
_entity_poly.type
_entity_poly.pdbx_seq_one_letter_code
_entity_poly.pdbx_strand_id
1 'polypeptide(L)'
;MDVYGFCLDDPINFVDRTGLAGESEENEKDDQTKTNTRSKLAGADRDYKEKNRKKNTKKKGREDSEKDDSYLVKELRAYHGNKTLEIYSDDGPRETYKYTSGRPGETDQTIKNKGPIPSGEYEADPKEISEVEGLSYLKRRIIGGDWGHGRVPLHPSNETDTHGRDGFYIHGGDTKGSAGCIDIGDKDRTFFKNFRKTKNKVKVTVH
;
A
#
# COMPACT_ATOMS: atom_id res chain seq x y z
N MET A 1 -19.86 -19.40 22.05
CA MET A 1 -19.90 -17.99 21.62
C MET A 1 -18.68 -17.32 22.21
N ASP A 2 -17.97 -16.59 21.34
CA ASP A 2 -16.83 -15.69 21.53
C ASP A 2 -15.51 -16.25 22.03
N VAL A 3 -14.46 -16.16 21.19
CA VAL A 3 -13.23 -15.38 21.49
C VAL A 3 -12.62 -14.95 20.15
N TYR A 4 -12.67 -13.65 19.85
CA TYR A 4 -11.90 -13.02 18.77
C TYR A 4 -10.41 -13.13 19.10
N GLY A 5 -9.67 -13.94 18.34
CA GLY A 5 -8.21 -14.00 18.36
C GLY A 5 -7.62 -12.79 17.63
N PHE A 6 -7.33 -11.73 18.39
CA PHE A 6 -6.50 -10.62 17.92
C PHE A 6 -5.05 -11.10 17.77
N CYS A 7 -4.51 -11.06 16.55
CA CYS A 7 -3.06 -11.10 16.33
C CYS A 7 -2.46 -9.76 16.77
N LEU A 8 -2.15 -9.64 18.06
CA LEU A 8 -1.27 -8.63 18.62
C LEU A 8 0.11 -9.27 18.83
N ASP A 9 0.95 -9.25 17.80
CA ASP A 9 2.40 -9.51 17.93
C ASP A 9 3.15 -8.84 16.76
N ASP A 10 2.98 -7.52 16.63
CA ASP A 10 4.02 -6.66 16.08
C ASP A 10 4.63 -5.91 17.29
N PRO A 11 5.97 -5.88 17.46
CA PRO A 11 6.58 -5.19 18.60
C PRO A 11 6.29 -3.68 18.52
N ILE A 12 5.37 -3.23 19.37
CA ILE A 12 5.13 -1.81 19.64
C ILE A 12 6.38 -1.25 20.29
N ASN A 13 7.17 -0.49 19.54
CA ASN A 13 8.12 0.45 20.12
C ASN A 13 7.31 1.57 20.79
N PHE A 14 7.10 1.44 22.11
CA PHE A 14 6.57 2.50 22.94
C PHE A 14 7.62 3.62 23.03
N VAL A 15 7.41 4.70 22.29
CA VAL A 15 8.07 5.97 22.59
C VAL A 15 7.12 6.74 23.51
N ASP A 16 7.57 6.96 24.73
CA ASP A 16 6.83 7.66 25.78
C ASP A 16 6.40 9.06 25.33
N ARG A 17 5.15 9.40 25.65
CA ARG A 17 4.48 10.66 25.33
C ARG A 17 4.43 11.51 26.60
N THR A 18 5.59 11.79 27.18
CA THR A 18 5.76 12.91 28.12
C THR A 18 6.80 13.86 27.54
N GLY A 19 6.32 14.84 26.78
CA GLY A 19 7.13 16.02 26.49
C GLY A 19 7.42 16.75 27.79
N LEU A 20 8.69 16.78 28.19
CA LEU A 20 9.30 17.77 29.09
C LEU A 20 10.80 17.44 29.20
N ALA A 21 11.59 18.03 28.31
CA ALA A 21 12.99 18.34 28.61
C ALA A 21 13.05 19.87 28.72
N GLY A 22 12.85 20.36 29.93
CA GLY A 22 13.24 21.69 30.32
C GLY A 22 14.67 21.63 30.83
N GLU A 23 15.58 22.29 30.13
CA GLU A 23 16.84 22.74 30.70
C GLU A 23 16.91 24.25 30.48
N SER A 24 16.70 24.97 31.58
CA SER A 24 17.02 26.36 31.78
C SER A 24 18.52 26.50 32.04
N GLU A 25 19.17 27.48 31.44
CA GLU A 25 19.99 28.45 32.17
C GLU A 25 20.35 29.66 31.29
N GLU A 26 20.45 30.79 31.96
CA GLU A 26 20.42 32.18 31.48
C GLU A 26 21.76 32.63 30.85
N ASN A 27 21.72 33.68 30.02
CA ASN A 27 22.34 34.97 30.36
C ASN A 27 22.05 36.06 29.32
N GLU A 28 21.71 37.24 29.86
CA GLU A 28 21.41 38.52 29.21
C GLU A 28 22.57 39.13 28.41
N LYS A 29 22.22 39.99 27.43
CA LYS A 29 22.46 41.46 27.46
C LYS A 29 21.95 42.18 26.20
N ASP A 30 21.13 43.23 26.43
CA ASP A 30 21.15 44.61 25.88
C ASP A 30 21.56 44.87 24.40
N ASP A 31 21.04 45.80 23.61
CA ASP A 31 20.33 47.08 23.83
C ASP A 31 19.64 47.50 22.50
N GLN A 32 18.70 48.43 22.61
CA GLN A 32 17.91 49.11 21.58
C GLN A 32 18.77 49.86 20.54
N THR A 33 18.26 50.03 19.31
CA THR A 33 18.04 51.38 18.73
C THR A 33 17.33 51.38 17.37
N LYS A 34 16.49 52.40 17.23
CA LYS A 34 15.66 52.78 16.08
C LYS A 34 16.52 53.25 14.90
N THR A 35 16.04 53.13 13.66
CA THR A 35 15.64 54.27 12.80
C THR A 35 15.39 53.88 11.33
N ASN A 36 14.38 54.55 10.76
CA ASN A 36 14.05 54.60 9.33
C ASN A 36 15.19 55.18 8.49
N THR A 37 15.38 54.68 7.27
CA THR A 37 15.66 55.54 6.11
C THR A 37 15.20 54.87 4.81
N ARG A 38 14.58 55.67 3.95
CA ARG A 38 13.94 55.30 2.68
C ARG A 38 14.73 55.98 1.56
N SER A 39 15.28 55.22 0.62
CA SER A 39 15.63 55.71 -0.74
C SER A 39 15.82 54.50 -1.68
N LYS A 40 14.85 54.26 -2.57
CA LYS A 40 14.95 54.50 -4.02
C LYS A 40 16.15 53.82 -4.70
N LEU A 41 15.87 52.73 -5.41
CA LEU A 41 16.35 52.54 -6.78
C LEU A 41 15.35 51.71 -7.58
N ALA A 42 14.65 52.42 -8.46
CA ALA A 42 13.75 51.89 -9.46
C ALA A 42 14.55 51.41 -10.67
N GLY A 43 14.20 50.26 -11.24
CA GLY A 43 14.63 49.88 -12.58
C GLY A 43 15.01 48.42 -12.76
N ALA A 44 14.04 47.49 -12.68
CA ALA A 44 14.24 46.13 -13.19
C ALA A 44 12.95 45.40 -13.60
N ASP A 45 11.81 46.09 -13.71
CA ASP A 45 10.49 45.43 -13.72
C ASP A 45 9.82 45.32 -15.10
N ARG A 46 10.57 45.55 -16.19
CA ARG A 46 10.02 45.48 -17.56
C ARG A 46 10.35 44.20 -18.31
N ASP A 47 11.29 43.38 -17.82
CA ASP A 47 11.76 42.18 -18.54
C ASP A 47 11.12 40.87 -18.03
N TYR A 48 10.39 40.91 -16.91
CA TYR A 48 9.75 39.74 -16.32
C TYR A 48 8.38 39.40 -16.92
N LYS A 49 7.66 40.38 -17.47
CA LYS A 49 6.27 40.20 -17.95
C LYS A 49 6.14 39.61 -19.36
N GLU A 50 7.16 39.74 -20.22
CA GLU A 50 7.07 39.26 -21.61
C GLU A 50 7.40 37.76 -21.75
N LYS A 51 8.25 37.22 -20.88
CA LYS A 51 8.57 35.77 -20.84
C LYS A 51 7.39 34.91 -20.35
N ASN A 52 6.47 35.48 -19.56
CA ASN A 52 5.28 34.76 -19.06
C ASN A 52 4.09 34.77 -20.03
N ARG A 53 4.09 35.61 -21.08
CA ARG A 53 3.02 35.60 -22.09
C ARG A 53 3.23 34.57 -23.20
N LYS A 54 4.48 34.13 -23.44
CA LYS A 54 4.82 33.08 -24.43
C LYS A 54 4.88 31.65 -23.86
N LYS A 55 4.93 31.47 -22.53
CA LYS A 55 4.78 30.13 -21.90
C LYS A 55 3.32 29.69 -21.71
N ASN A 56 2.37 30.61 -21.75
CA ASN A 56 0.94 30.32 -21.50
C ASN A 56 0.10 29.92 -22.71
N THR A 57 0.70 29.72 -23.90
CA THR A 57 -0.04 29.28 -25.10
C THR A 57 0.35 27.89 -25.61
N LYS A 58 1.15 27.10 -24.87
CA LYS A 58 1.58 25.77 -25.32
C LYS A 58 1.46 24.66 -24.27
N LYS A 59 0.37 24.66 -23.50
CA LYS A 59 -0.07 23.47 -22.75
C LYS A 59 -1.60 23.32 -22.82
N LYS A 60 -2.13 23.44 -24.03
CA LYS A 60 -3.50 23.03 -24.37
C LYS A 60 -3.45 21.58 -24.85
N GLY A 61 -4.15 20.71 -24.13
CA GLY A 61 -4.61 19.42 -24.64
C GLY A 61 -3.52 18.42 -24.95
N ARG A 62 -3.02 17.75 -23.92
CA ARG A 62 -2.70 16.33 -24.06
C ARG A 62 -3.65 15.60 -23.12
N GLU A 63 -4.91 15.55 -23.53
CA GLU A 63 -5.81 14.49 -23.08
C GLU A 63 -5.29 13.23 -23.73
N ASP A 64 -4.31 12.61 -23.09
CA ASP A 64 -4.09 11.18 -23.30
C ASP A 64 -5.36 10.54 -22.73
N SER A 65 -6.32 10.23 -23.61
CA SER A 65 -7.48 9.43 -23.27
C SER A 65 -6.98 8.02 -22.97
N GLU A 66 -6.46 7.81 -21.75
CA GLU A 66 -6.35 6.48 -21.17
C GLU A 66 -7.73 5.85 -21.29
N LYS A 67 -7.89 4.91 -22.22
CA LYS A 67 -9.06 4.03 -22.23
C LYS A 67 -9.18 3.45 -20.83
N ASP A 68 -10.39 3.53 -20.26
CA ASP A 68 -10.70 2.88 -19.00
C ASP A 68 -10.68 1.36 -19.22
N ASP A 69 -9.47 0.78 -19.33
CA ASP A 69 -9.22 -0.67 -19.49
C ASP A 69 -9.46 -1.43 -18.18
N SER A 70 -10.35 -0.91 -17.34
CA SER A 70 -10.75 -1.55 -16.11
C SER A 70 -11.74 -2.68 -16.35
N TYR A 71 -11.77 -3.61 -15.41
CA TYR A 71 -12.65 -4.77 -15.45
C TYR A 71 -13.09 -5.13 -14.03
N LEU A 72 -14.18 -5.91 -13.94
CA LEU A 72 -14.61 -6.51 -12.69
C LEU A 72 -13.90 -7.84 -12.50
N VAL A 73 -13.28 -8.03 -11.34
CA VAL A 73 -12.66 -9.29 -10.96
C VAL A 73 -13.75 -10.27 -10.57
N LYS A 74 -13.73 -11.46 -11.17
CA LYS A 74 -14.67 -12.56 -10.94
C LYS A 74 -14.04 -13.68 -10.11
N GLU A 75 -12.82 -14.06 -10.43
CA GLU A 75 -12.09 -15.16 -9.79
C GLU A 75 -10.59 -14.86 -9.82
N LEU A 76 -9.89 -15.32 -8.79
CA LEU A 76 -8.43 -15.33 -8.71
C LEU A 76 -7.93 -16.77 -8.57
N ARG A 77 -6.85 -17.11 -9.28
CA ARG A 77 -6.19 -18.43 -9.16
C ARG A 77 -4.71 -18.27 -8.88
N ALA A 78 -4.27 -18.70 -7.71
CA ALA A 78 -2.88 -18.67 -7.30
C ALA A 78 -2.27 -20.07 -7.46
N TYR A 79 -1.10 -20.15 -8.09
CA TYR A 79 -0.42 -21.42 -8.34
C TYR A 79 0.98 -21.39 -7.72
N HIS A 80 1.24 -22.26 -6.75
CA HIS A 80 2.55 -22.33 -6.09
C HIS A 80 3.66 -22.75 -7.06
N GLY A 81 3.35 -23.68 -7.97
CA GLY A 81 4.35 -24.30 -8.85
C GLY A 81 5.07 -23.31 -9.77
N ASN A 82 4.34 -22.37 -10.38
CA ASN A 82 4.90 -21.35 -11.29
C ASN A 82 4.90 -19.93 -10.66
N LYS A 83 4.42 -19.81 -9.42
CA LYS A 83 4.34 -18.57 -8.63
C LYS A 83 3.53 -17.48 -9.34
N THR A 84 2.37 -17.84 -9.89
CA THR A 84 1.48 -16.89 -10.57
C THR A 84 0.11 -16.75 -9.91
N LEU A 85 -0.37 -15.52 -9.85
CA LEU A 85 -1.76 -15.17 -9.55
C LEU A 85 -2.42 -14.75 -10.87
N GLU A 86 -3.35 -15.56 -11.35
CA GLU A 86 -4.15 -15.28 -12.53
C GLU A 86 -5.46 -14.59 -12.14
N ILE A 87 -5.83 -13.58 -12.90
CA ILE A 87 -7.04 -12.78 -12.68
C ILE A 87 -8.03 -13.04 -13.81
N TYR A 88 -9.25 -13.38 -13.44
CA TYR A 88 -10.34 -13.64 -14.37
C TYR A 88 -11.47 -12.63 -14.17
N SER A 89 -12.06 -12.18 -15.27
CA SER A 89 -13.34 -11.47 -15.30
C SER A 89 -14.38 -12.31 -16.03
N ASP A 90 -15.61 -11.80 -16.13
CA ASP A 90 -16.72 -12.53 -16.76
C ASP A 90 -16.49 -12.85 -18.25
N ASP A 91 -15.69 -12.05 -18.95
CA ASP A 91 -15.32 -12.23 -20.37
C ASP A 91 -13.98 -12.97 -20.58
N GLY A 92 -13.33 -13.45 -19.51
CA GLY A 92 -12.16 -14.33 -19.59
C GLY A 92 -10.95 -13.89 -18.77
N PRO A 93 -9.76 -14.46 -19.07
CA PRO A 93 -8.51 -14.11 -18.40
C PRO A 93 -8.11 -12.65 -18.66
N ARG A 94 -7.53 -11.99 -17.65
CA ARG A 94 -7.10 -10.58 -17.71
C ARG A 94 -5.61 -10.41 -17.53
N GLU A 95 -5.15 -10.60 -16.31
CA GLU A 95 -3.79 -10.29 -15.88
C GLU A 95 -3.18 -11.53 -15.22
N THR A 96 -1.86 -11.62 -15.25
CA THR A 96 -1.12 -12.62 -14.52
C THR A 96 0.02 -11.96 -13.78
N TYR A 97 -0.04 -12.00 -12.46
CA TYR A 97 1.01 -11.45 -11.61
C TYR A 97 1.93 -12.56 -11.11
N LYS A 98 3.22 -12.26 -11.02
CA LYS A 98 4.09 -13.07 -10.16
C LYS A 98 3.73 -12.77 -8.72
N TYR A 99 3.65 -13.80 -7.89
CA TYR A 99 3.46 -13.62 -6.46
C TYR A 99 4.48 -14.43 -5.66
N THR A 100 4.68 -14.05 -4.40
CA THR A 100 5.42 -14.84 -3.43
C THR A 100 4.55 -15.20 -2.25
N SER A 101 4.84 -16.33 -1.62
CA SER A 101 4.15 -16.76 -0.41
C SER A 101 5.10 -17.58 0.45
N GLY A 102 5.03 -17.37 1.75
CA GLY A 102 5.98 -17.94 2.69
C GLY A 102 7.34 -17.24 2.65
N ARG A 103 8.23 -17.64 3.56
CA ARG A 103 9.61 -17.16 3.62
C ARG A 103 10.45 -17.83 2.52
N PRO A 104 11.52 -17.17 2.05
CA PRO A 104 12.41 -17.76 1.06
C PRO A 104 12.91 -19.15 1.45
N GLY A 105 12.68 -20.14 0.58
CA GLY A 105 13.10 -21.53 0.78
C GLY A 105 12.08 -22.41 1.51
N GLU A 106 11.03 -21.84 2.09
CA GLU A 106 10.00 -22.61 2.79
C GLU A 106 8.92 -23.06 1.80
N THR A 107 8.63 -24.36 1.78
CA THR A 107 7.58 -24.95 0.94
C THR A 107 6.49 -25.66 1.75
N ASP A 108 6.74 -25.89 3.04
CA ASP A 108 5.82 -26.60 3.92
C ASP A 108 4.71 -25.65 4.41
N GLN A 109 3.49 -25.88 3.93
CA GLN A 109 2.29 -25.10 4.25
C GLN A 109 1.85 -25.26 5.72
N THR A 110 2.36 -26.22 6.47
CA THR A 110 1.99 -26.42 7.89
C THR A 110 2.75 -25.47 8.82
N ILE A 111 3.88 -24.90 8.37
CA ILE A 111 4.75 -24.11 9.24
C ILE A 111 4.16 -22.71 9.47
N LYS A 112 3.66 -22.47 10.67
CA LYS A 112 3.13 -21.17 11.09
C LYS A 112 4.14 -20.04 10.86
N ASN A 113 3.68 -18.94 10.27
CA ASN A 113 4.43 -17.70 9.99
C ASN A 113 5.67 -17.85 9.09
N LYS A 114 5.82 -18.99 8.41
CA LYS A 114 6.95 -19.26 7.50
C LYS A 114 6.51 -19.94 6.21
N GLY A 115 5.61 -20.91 6.31
CA GLY A 115 5.11 -21.65 5.17
C GLY A 115 4.34 -20.78 4.19
N PRO A 116 4.26 -21.17 2.91
CA PRO A 116 3.36 -20.55 1.96
C PRO A 116 1.90 -20.66 2.43
N ILE A 117 1.01 -19.86 1.83
CA ILE A 117 -0.44 -19.98 2.05
C ILE A 117 -0.87 -21.44 1.80
N PRO A 118 -1.72 -22.04 2.65
CA PRO A 118 -2.24 -23.38 2.39
C PRO A 118 -3.06 -23.45 1.09
N SER A 119 -2.91 -24.52 0.32
CA SER A 119 -3.75 -24.74 -0.87
C SER A 119 -5.21 -24.94 -0.45
N GLY A 120 -6.15 -24.42 -1.25
CA GLY A 120 -7.58 -24.46 -0.92
C GLY A 120 -8.38 -23.32 -1.53
N GLU A 121 -9.61 -23.18 -1.06
CA GLU A 121 -10.54 -22.15 -1.52
C GLU A 121 -10.70 -21.06 -0.46
N TYR A 122 -10.55 -19.81 -0.89
CA TYR A 122 -10.67 -18.62 -0.07
C TYR A 122 -11.66 -17.63 -0.70
N GLU A 123 -12.10 -16.67 0.10
CA GLU A 123 -12.86 -15.51 -0.35
C GLU A 123 -12.11 -14.22 0.01
N ALA A 124 -12.12 -13.26 -0.91
CA ALA A 124 -11.69 -11.89 -0.64
C ALA A 124 -12.87 -10.94 -0.86
N ASP A 125 -13.19 -10.10 0.12
CA ASP A 125 -14.23 -9.07 -0.04
C ASP A 125 -13.58 -7.73 -0.45
N PRO A 126 -13.93 -7.16 -1.61
CA PRO A 126 -13.50 -5.82 -2.00
C PRO A 126 -13.83 -4.72 -0.97
N LYS A 127 -14.80 -4.93 -0.07
CA LYS A 127 -15.13 -3.98 1.00
C LYS A 127 -14.13 -4.00 2.16
N GLU A 128 -13.31 -5.04 2.27
CA GLU A 128 -12.30 -5.20 3.33
C GLU A 128 -10.90 -4.72 2.88
N ILE A 129 -10.81 -4.08 1.70
CA ILE A 129 -9.57 -3.49 1.22
C ILE A 129 -9.11 -2.38 2.17
N SER A 130 -7.82 -2.45 2.55
CA SER A 130 -7.14 -1.41 3.31
C SER A 130 -6.02 -0.81 2.48
N GLU A 131 -6.32 0.31 1.82
CA GLU A 131 -5.38 1.11 1.02
C GLU A 131 -4.78 2.27 1.81
N VAL A 132 -3.50 2.57 1.57
CA VAL A 132 -2.81 3.76 2.09
C VAL A 132 -2.05 4.47 0.98
N GLU A 133 -2.04 5.80 1.03
CA GLU A 133 -1.29 6.63 0.08
C GLU A 133 -0.43 7.69 0.80
N GLY A 134 0.54 8.25 0.07
CA GLY A 134 1.36 9.38 0.53
C GLY A 134 2.13 9.10 1.82
N LEU A 135 2.05 10.01 2.78
CA LEU A 135 2.77 9.91 4.05
C LEU A 135 2.32 8.69 4.89
N SER A 136 1.08 8.24 4.70
CA SER A 136 0.54 7.05 5.38
C SER A 136 1.16 5.76 4.86
N TYR A 137 1.51 5.68 3.56
CA TYR A 137 2.28 4.55 3.01
C TYR A 137 3.66 4.47 3.66
N LEU A 138 4.38 5.59 3.77
CA LEU A 138 5.70 5.62 4.40
C LEU A 138 5.63 5.21 5.87
N LYS A 139 4.61 5.67 6.62
CA LYS A 139 4.38 5.22 8.00
C LYS A 139 4.07 3.73 8.10
N ARG A 140 3.22 3.19 7.22
CA ARG A 140 2.89 1.75 7.18
C ARG A 140 4.15 0.92 6.97
N ARG A 141 4.97 1.31 6.00
CA ARG A 141 6.24 0.64 5.70
C ARG A 141 7.22 0.65 6.87
N ILE A 142 7.30 1.74 7.63
CA ILE A 142 8.24 1.89 8.75
C ILE A 142 7.76 1.17 10.03
N ILE A 143 6.46 1.21 10.32
CA ILE A 143 5.92 0.80 11.63
C ILE A 143 5.11 -0.50 11.56
N GLY A 144 4.48 -0.79 10.42
CA GLY A 144 3.48 -1.85 10.30
C GLY A 144 3.85 -2.97 9.34
N GLY A 145 5.04 -2.96 8.74
CA GLY A 145 5.47 -3.95 7.76
C GLY A 145 5.14 -3.60 6.31
N ASP A 146 5.63 -4.44 5.39
CA ASP A 146 5.54 -4.20 3.95
C ASP A 146 4.25 -4.76 3.36
N TRP A 147 3.18 -3.98 3.50
CA TRP A 147 1.84 -4.30 2.97
C TRP A 147 1.54 -3.60 1.64
N GLY A 148 2.53 -2.93 1.04
CA GLY A 148 2.30 -2.10 -0.14
C GLY A 148 1.29 -0.98 0.10
N HIS A 149 0.70 -0.53 -1.00
CA HIS A 149 -0.37 0.46 -1.08
C HIS A 149 -1.72 -0.11 -0.66
N GLY A 150 -1.89 -1.44 -0.62
CA GLY A 150 -3.14 -2.08 -0.31
C GLY A 150 -2.98 -3.51 0.18
N ARG A 151 -3.94 -3.94 1.01
CA ARG A 151 -4.12 -5.34 1.38
C ARG A 151 -5.60 -5.67 1.43
N VAL A 152 -5.95 -6.92 1.16
CA VAL A 152 -7.29 -7.48 1.40
C VAL A 152 -7.17 -8.83 2.11
N PRO A 153 -7.96 -9.10 3.16
CA PRO A 153 -7.94 -10.39 3.84
C PRO A 153 -8.40 -11.52 2.92
N LEU A 154 -7.89 -12.72 3.18
CA LEU A 154 -8.35 -13.97 2.58
C LEU A 154 -9.02 -14.81 3.67
N HIS A 155 -10.30 -15.07 3.48
CA HIS A 155 -11.09 -15.90 4.38
C HIS A 155 -11.13 -17.33 3.83
N PRO A 156 -10.54 -18.32 4.52
CA PRO A 156 -10.60 -19.71 4.08
C PRO A 156 -12.05 -20.20 4.10
N SER A 157 -12.42 -21.00 3.10
CA SER A 157 -13.65 -21.79 3.14
C SER A 157 -13.55 -22.87 4.22
N ASN A 158 -14.71 -23.40 4.63
CA ASN A 158 -14.77 -24.48 5.62
C ASN A 158 -14.07 -25.78 5.18
N GLU A 159 -13.81 -25.93 3.88
CA GLU A 159 -13.15 -27.10 3.28
C GLU A 159 -11.63 -26.95 3.20
N THR A 160 -11.11 -25.74 3.46
CA THR A 160 -9.67 -25.46 3.38
C THR A 160 -8.99 -25.81 4.69
N ASP A 161 -8.09 -26.81 4.67
CA ASP A 161 -7.23 -27.10 5.81
C ASP A 161 -6.14 -26.04 5.93
N THR A 162 -6.32 -25.11 6.85
CA THR A 162 -5.33 -24.07 7.12
C THR A 162 -4.22 -24.52 8.08
N HIS A 163 -4.28 -25.76 8.58
CA HIS A 163 -3.38 -26.28 9.60
C HIS A 163 -3.35 -25.42 10.88
N GLY A 164 -4.49 -24.82 11.23
CA GLY A 164 -4.61 -23.92 12.39
C GLY A 164 -3.95 -22.56 12.20
N ARG A 165 -3.65 -22.17 10.96
CA ARG A 165 -3.12 -20.86 10.59
C ARG A 165 -4.25 -19.94 10.14
N ASP A 166 -4.03 -18.64 10.30
CA ASP A 166 -4.95 -17.57 9.96
C ASP A 166 -4.19 -16.30 9.51
N GLY A 167 -4.91 -15.19 9.30
CA GLY A 167 -4.30 -13.90 8.99
C GLY A 167 -3.71 -13.82 7.59
N PHE A 168 -4.33 -14.48 6.61
CA PHE A 168 -3.90 -14.46 5.22
C PHE A 168 -4.40 -13.21 4.49
N TYR A 169 -3.57 -12.67 3.60
CA TYR A 169 -3.90 -11.49 2.80
C TYR A 169 -3.42 -11.66 1.35
N ILE A 170 -4.05 -10.93 0.43
CA ILE A 170 -3.39 -10.46 -0.79
C ILE A 170 -2.87 -9.06 -0.51
N HIS A 171 -1.58 -8.82 -0.74
CA HIS A 171 -0.96 -7.50 -0.55
C HIS A 171 0.15 -7.25 -1.57
N GLY A 172 0.62 -6.01 -1.65
CA GLY A 172 1.85 -5.66 -2.37
C GLY A 172 3.03 -5.42 -1.44
N GLY A 173 4.08 -4.84 -2.00
CA GLY A 173 5.26 -4.45 -1.24
C GLY A 173 6.54 -4.53 -2.06
N ASP A 174 7.63 -4.07 -1.47
CA ASP A 174 8.97 -4.11 -2.07
C ASP A 174 9.79 -5.32 -1.58
N THR A 175 9.38 -5.94 -0.47
CA THR A 175 10.09 -7.01 0.23
C THR A 175 9.53 -8.36 -0.17
N LYS A 176 10.38 -9.21 -0.74
CA LYS A 176 9.97 -10.54 -1.19
C LYS A 176 9.69 -11.47 -0.01
N GLY A 177 8.56 -12.17 -0.10
CA GLY A 177 8.16 -13.21 0.84
C GLY A 177 7.26 -12.69 1.94
N SER A 178 6.49 -13.60 2.53
CA SER A 178 5.44 -13.26 3.50
C SER A 178 5.32 -14.34 4.57
N ALA A 179 4.52 -14.10 5.60
CA ALA A 179 4.18 -15.11 6.62
C ALA A 179 3.15 -16.17 6.12
N GLY A 180 3.02 -16.31 4.80
CA GLY A 180 2.00 -17.13 4.12
C GLY A 180 0.88 -16.34 3.47
N CYS A 181 1.11 -15.08 3.11
CA CYS A 181 0.19 -14.28 2.29
C CYS A 181 0.50 -14.44 0.79
N ILE A 182 -0.39 -13.93 -0.06
CA ILE A 182 -0.15 -13.78 -1.50
C ILE A 182 0.40 -12.36 -1.73
N ASP A 183 1.72 -12.25 -1.85
CA ASP A 183 2.40 -10.97 -2.11
C ASP A 183 2.64 -10.79 -3.61
N ILE A 184 1.95 -9.82 -4.22
CA ILE A 184 2.02 -9.49 -5.65
C ILE A 184 3.00 -8.35 -5.97
N GLY A 185 3.80 -7.92 -4.99
CA GLY A 185 4.84 -6.91 -5.14
C GLY A 185 4.30 -5.55 -5.60
N ASP A 186 4.91 -5.00 -6.64
CA ASP A 186 4.60 -3.67 -7.21
C ASP A 186 3.29 -3.61 -8.02
N LYS A 187 2.55 -4.72 -8.12
CA LYS A 187 1.29 -4.81 -8.90
C LYS A 187 0.05 -4.44 -8.10
N ASP A 188 0.20 -4.15 -6.82
CA ASP A 188 -0.90 -3.83 -5.90
C ASP A 188 -1.80 -2.68 -6.36
N ARG A 189 -1.25 -1.56 -6.82
CA ARG A 189 -2.05 -0.41 -7.26
C ARG A 189 -2.97 -0.78 -8.43
N THR A 190 -2.44 -1.49 -9.43
CA THR A 190 -3.21 -1.93 -10.59
C THR A 190 -4.24 -2.98 -10.19
N PHE A 191 -3.84 -3.93 -9.34
CA PHE A 191 -4.74 -4.94 -8.78
C PHE A 191 -5.92 -4.29 -8.04
N PHE A 192 -5.65 -3.46 -7.03
CA PHE A 192 -6.67 -2.86 -6.19
C PHE A 192 -7.54 -1.85 -6.94
N LYS A 193 -7.00 -1.16 -7.96
CA LYS A 193 -7.79 -0.31 -8.87
C LYS A 193 -8.96 -1.07 -9.52
N ASN A 194 -8.73 -2.30 -9.97
CA ASN A 194 -9.75 -3.14 -10.60
C ASN A 194 -10.56 -3.91 -9.57
N PHE A 195 -9.90 -4.49 -8.56
CA PHE A 195 -10.52 -5.29 -7.52
C PHE A 195 -11.62 -4.54 -6.75
N ARG A 196 -11.38 -3.25 -6.42
CA ARG A 196 -12.37 -2.40 -5.72
C ARG A 196 -13.63 -2.07 -6.53
N LYS A 197 -13.61 -2.27 -7.85
CA LYS A 197 -14.81 -2.06 -8.69
C LYS A 197 -15.79 -3.23 -8.55
N THR A 198 -15.30 -4.41 -8.14
CA THR A 198 -16.15 -5.56 -7.84
C THR A 198 -16.94 -5.32 -6.56
N LYS A 199 -18.25 -5.60 -6.59
CA LYS A 199 -19.17 -5.38 -5.45
C LYS A 199 -19.33 -6.62 -4.55
N ASN A 200 -19.12 -7.78 -5.14
CA ASN A 200 -19.31 -9.07 -4.49
C ASN A 200 -17.97 -9.62 -4.02
N LYS A 201 -18.01 -10.53 -3.05
CA LYS A 201 -16.85 -11.33 -2.70
C LYS A 201 -16.32 -12.07 -3.92
N VAL A 202 -15.01 -12.17 -4.01
CA VAL A 202 -14.29 -12.83 -5.10
C VAL A 202 -13.73 -14.14 -4.58
N LYS A 203 -13.99 -15.23 -5.32
CA LYS A 203 -13.39 -16.53 -5.06
C LYS A 203 -11.90 -16.50 -5.39
N VAL A 204 -11.09 -17.03 -4.49
CA VAL A 204 -9.64 -17.17 -4.65
C VAL A 204 -9.30 -18.64 -4.47
N THR A 205 -8.82 -19.29 -5.53
CA THR A 205 -8.40 -20.70 -5.48
C THR A 205 -6.88 -20.76 -5.44
N VAL A 206 -6.33 -21.49 -4.47
CA VAL A 206 -4.89 -21.70 -4.30
C VAL A 206 -4.55 -23.15 -4.64
N HIS A 207 -3.68 -23.33 -5.63
CA HIS A 207 -3.18 -24.61 -6.13
C HIS A 207 -1.73 -24.85 -5.70
#